data_AF-A0A7S1GYC0-F1
#
_entry.id   AF-A0A7S1GYC0-F1
#
_cell.length_a   1.000
_cell.length_b   1.000
_cell.length_c   1.000
_cell.angle_alpha   90.00
_cell.angle_beta   90.00
_cell.angle_gamma   90.00
#
_symmetry.space_group_name_H-M   'P 1'
#
loop_
_entity.id
_entity.type
_entity.pdbx_description
1 polymer ?
#
loop_
_entity_poly.entity_id
_entity_poly.type
_entity_poly.pdbx_seq_one_letter_code
_entity_poly.pdbx_strand_id
1 'polypeptide(L)'
;VRVKEGDLRDLLGDVDAINGDTVIVRPRHEMIKQKLEFKLSELEKYFEQGDHVKVVGGRRAGITGMVTAVEGEVIVLLTDVGKEEARVFSADLQDTNEVSTGLDVVGVYKLYDLVLLESAGVSMTMPSVGVVVKLEKDRLQVLDNNNKLKAMRPSDVQLQKKSATAVALDAEQQTIGQGDAVRVTEGPMKGKNGTVRHVFRAFLFLYSPSRMENSGMFCVRSRQCTLMGQSKHTENGA
;
A
#
# COMPACT_ATOMS: atom_id res chain seq x y z
N VAL A 1 22.59 12.56 -10.67
CA VAL A 1 22.86 12.29 -12.11
C VAL A 1 24.26 11.73 -12.28
N ARG A 2 24.52 11.02 -13.39
CA ARG A 2 25.84 10.50 -13.79
C ARG A 2 26.22 11.04 -15.17
N VAL A 3 27.50 11.34 -15.37
CA VAL A 3 28.05 11.69 -16.69
C VAL A 3 28.27 10.41 -17.51
N LYS A 4 27.66 10.32 -18.69
CA LYS A 4 27.63 9.08 -19.49
C LYS A 4 28.86 8.92 -20.41
N GLU A 5 29.51 10.01 -20.79
CA GLU A 5 30.59 10.04 -21.79
C GLU A 5 31.59 11.18 -21.54
N GLY A 6 32.73 11.14 -22.24
CA GLY A 6 33.82 12.13 -22.10
C GLY A 6 34.79 11.85 -20.96
N ASP A 7 35.69 12.80 -20.70
CA ASP A 7 36.80 12.66 -19.74
C ASP A 7 36.31 12.55 -18.28
N LEU A 8 35.10 13.02 -18.01
CA LEU A 8 34.46 12.99 -16.69
C LEU A 8 33.39 11.89 -16.58
N ARG A 9 33.44 10.87 -17.45
CA ARG A 9 32.53 9.73 -17.39
C ARG A 9 32.50 9.11 -15.99
N ASP A 10 31.31 8.68 -15.58
CA ASP A 10 30.99 8.11 -14.26
C ASP A 10 31.07 9.10 -13.08
N LEU A 11 31.36 10.39 -13.34
CA LEU A 11 31.24 11.42 -12.32
C LEU A 11 29.77 11.56 -11.87
N LEU A 12 29.55 11.37 -10.58
CA LEU A 12 28.24 11.59 -9.95
C LEU A 12 28.11 13.04 -9.51
N GLY A 13 26.88 13.57 -9.59
CA GLY A 13 26.60 14.92 -9.14
C GLY A 13 25.14 15.21 -8.92
N ASP A 14 24.90 16.29 -8.18
CA ASP A 14 23.58 16.87 -7.95
C ASP A 14 23.31 17.98 -8.96
N VAL A 15 22.12 18.00 -9.54
CA VAL A 15 21.70 19.07 -10.44
C VAL A 15 21.46 20.33 -9.62
N ASP A 16 22.17 21.40 -9.94
CA ASP A 16 22.04 22.69 -9.27
C ASP A 16 21.12 23.65 -10.06
N ALA A 17 21.26 23.68 -11.39
CA ALA A 17 20.38 24.45 -12.28
C ALA A 17 20.31 23.83 -13.68
N ILE A 18 19.22 24.12 -14.39
CA ILE A 18 19.01 23.71 -15.79
C ILE A 18 18.67 24.96 -16.61
N ASN A 19 19.49 25.26 -17.61
CA ASN A 19 19.37 26.43 -18.48
C ASN A 19 19.32 25.98 -19.94
N GLY A 20 18.12 25.66 -20.43
CA GLY A 20 17.95 25.11 -21.79
C GLY A 20 18.60 23.73 -21.90
N ASP A 21 19.60 23.61 -22.77
CA ASP A 21 20.37 22.37 -22.97
C ASP A 21 21.59 22.23 -22.02
N THR A 22 21.91 23.28 -21.27
CA THR A 22 23.03 23.26 -20.33
C THR A 22 22.55 22.94 -18.91
N VAL A 23 23.19 21.98 -18.27
CA VAL A 23 22.93 21.56 -16.89
C VAL A 23 24.15 21.89 -16.03
N ILE A 24 23.92 22.65 -14.96
CA ILE A 24 24.93 22.98 -13.96
C ILE A 24 24.88 21.90 -12.88
N VAL A 25 25.96 21.15 -12.72
CA VAL A 25 26.07 20.01 -11.81
C VAL A 25 27.07 20.34 -10.71
N ARG A 26 26.69 20.09 -9.45
CA ARG A 26 27.62 20.05 -8.30
C ARG A 26 28.17 18.62 -8.18
N PRO A 27 29.47 18.39 -8.44
CA PRO A 27 30.03 17.05 -8.33
C PRO A 27 29.98 16.51 -6.90
N ARG A 28 29.62 15.23 -6.74
CA ARG A 28 29.73 14.49 -5.48
C ARG A 28 31.15 13.92 -5.35
N HIS A 29 32.15 14.79 -5.24
CA HIS A 29 33.56 14.40 -5.17
C HIS A 29 34.37 15.37 -4.30
N GLU A 30 35.19 14.86 -3.37
CA GLU A 30 35.88 15.68 -2.35
C GLU A 30 36.84 16.72 -2.93
N MET A 31 37.54 16.36 -4.02
CA MET A 31 38.53 17.23 -4.66
C MET A 31 37.93 18.28 -5.61
N ILE A 32 36.66 18.14 -6.01
CA ILE A 32 36.03 19.00 -7.01
C ILE A 32 34.96 19.86 -6.34
N LYS A 33 35.34 21.08 -5.94
CA LYS A 33 34.43 22.03 -5.27
C LYS A 33 33.67 22.93 -6.23
N GLN A 34 34.13 23.02 -7.48
CA GLN A 34 33.51 23.86 -8.50
C GLN A 34 32.31 23.15 -9.12
N LYS A 35 31.27 23.92 -9.45
CA LYS A 35 30.17 23.45 -10.30
C LYS A 35 30.68 23.30 -11.73
N LEU A 36 30.24 22.23 -12.40
CA LEU A 36 30.62 21.92 -13.76
C LEU A 36 29.39 22.04 -14.67
N GLU A 37 29.62 22.42 -15.92
CA GLU A 37 28.57 22.53 -16.93
C GLU A 37 28.64 21.32 -17.87
N PHE A 38 27.50 20.69 -18.08
CA PHE A 38 27.32 19.58 -19.01
C PHE A 38 26.15 19.84 -19.93
N LYS A 39 26.14 19.23 -21.12
CA LYS A 39 24.93 19.17 -21.92
C LYS A 39 23.94 18.17 -21.33
N LEU A 40 22.65 18.40 -21.53
CA LEU A 40 21.61 17.46 -21.11
C LEU A 40 21.84 16.07 -21.71
N SER A 41 22.35 16.01 -22.95
CA SER A 41 22.67 14.77 -23.65
C SER A 41 23.83 13.98 -23.04
N GLU A 42 24.71 14.61 -22.25
CA GLU A 42 25.89 14.01 -21.62
C GLU A 42 25.57 13.42 -20.23
N LEU A 43 24.35 13.64 -19.74
CA LEU A 43 23.92 13.23 -18.42
C LEU A 43 22.83 12.17 -18.50
N GLU A 44 22.82 11.30 -17.49
CA GLU A 44 21.72 10.37 -17.24
C GLU A 44 21.31 10.41 -15.76
N LYS A 45 20.06 10.01 -15.50
CA LYS A 45 19.60 9.80 -14.12
C LYS A 45 20.29 8.57 -13.55
N TYR A 46 20.75 8.68 -12.32
CA TYR A 46 21.51 7.64 -11.63
C TYR A 46 20.85 7.39 -10.28
N PHE A 47 20.65 6.12 -9.97
CA PHE A 47 20.01 5.64 -8.75
C PHE A 47 20.77 4.39 -8.26
N GLU A 48 20.81 4.20 -6.95
CA GLU A 48 21.44 3.07 -6.29
C GLU A 48 20.40 2.27 -5.49
N GLN A 49 20.77 1.05 -5.11
CA GLN A 49 19.95 0.24 -4.23
C GLN A 49 19.73 0.97 -2.89
N GLY A 50 18.48 1.02 -2.44
CA GLY A 50 18.09 1.74 -1.23
C GLY A 50 17.56 3.15 -1.47
N ASP A 51 17.76 3.73 -2.65
CA ASP A 51 17.19 5.03 -3.01
C ASP A 51 15.66 4.96 -3.01
N HIS A 52 15.02 6.05 -2.60
CA HIS A 52 13.58 6.21 -2.65
C HIS A 52 13.18 7.12 -3.80
N VAL A 53 12.35 6.60 -4.71
CA VAL A 53 12.06 7.24 -5.99
C VAL A 53 10.58 7.28 -6.29
N LYS A 54 10.20 8.29 -7.08
CA LYS A 54 8.86 8.44 -7.65
C LYS A 54 8.92 8.23 -9.15
N VAL A 55 7.99 7.44 -9.67
CA VAL A 55 7.75 7.31 -11.11
C VAL A 55 6.99 8.54 -11.59
N VAL A 56 7.63 9.35 -12.43
CA VAL A 56 7.05 10.57 -13.00
C VAL A 56 6.54 10.38 -14.44
N GLY A 57 6.99 9.33 -15.12
CA GLY A 57 6.65 9.02 -16.52
C GLY A 57 6.11 7.61 -16.76
N GLY A 58 5.56 7.38 -17.95
CA GLY A 58 5.09 6.06 -18.39
C GLY A 58 3.81 5.54 -17.71
N ARG A 59 3.50 4.26 -17.96
CA ARG A 59 2.26 3.60 -17.49
C ARG A 59 2.13 3.53 -15.95
N ARG A 60 3.26 3.62 -15.25
CA ARG A 60 3.37 3.46 -13.80
C ARG A 60 3.56 4.80 -13.07
N ALA A 61 3.32 5.93 -13.75
CA ALA A 61 3.45 7.27 -13.16
C ALA A 61 2.60 7.43 -11.88
N GLY A 62 3.17 8.12 -10.89
CA GLY A 62 2.58 8.37 -9.57
C GLY A 62 2.93 7.34 -8.50
N ILE A 63 3.54 6.21 -8.86
CA ILE A 63 4.01 5.21 -7.90
C ILE A 63 5.31 5.69 -7.24
N THR A 64 5.46 5.44 -5.94
CA THR A 64 6.75 5.55 -5.25
C THR A 64 7.20 4.19 -4.73
N GLY A 65 8.49 4.05 -4.49
CA GLY A 65 9.06 2.83 -3.96
C GLY A 65 10.55 2.95 -3.72
N MET A 66 11.10 1.90 -3.12
CA MET A 66 12.52 1.75 -2.87
C MET A 66 13.17 0.97 -4.00
N VAL A 67 14.33 1.42 -4.47
CA VAL A 67 15.14 0.70 -5.47
C VAL A 67 15.70 -0.58 -4.84
N THR A 68 15.33 -1.73 -5.39
CA THR A 68 15.84 -3.05 -4.96
C THR A 68 16.92 -3.60 -5.85
N ALA A 69 16.95 -3.22 -7.14
CA ALA A 69 18.01 -3.58 -8.07
C ALA A 69 18.12 -2.56 -9.22
N VAL A 70 19.32 -2.48 -9.80
CA VAL A 70 19.65 -1.63 -10.95
C VAL A 70 20.21 -2.52 -12.06
N GLU A 71 19.52 -2.59 -13.19
CA GLU A 71 19.83 -3.46 -14.34
C GLU A 71 20.01 -2.60 -15.61
N GLY A 72 21.17 -1.96 -15.73
CA GLY A 72 21.41 -0.99 -16.80
C GLY A 72 20.50 0.23 -16.66
N GLU A 73 19.68 0.50 -17.68
CA GLU A 73 18.68 1.59 -17.66
C GLU A 73 17.37 1.20 -16.95
N VAL A 74 17.18 -0.07 -16.63
CA VAL A 74 15.97 -0.56 -15.95
C VAL A 74 16.22 -0.62 -14.46
N ILE A 75 15.38 0.09 -13.71
CA ILE A 75 15.37 0.09 -12.26
C ILE A 75 14.24 -0.81 -11.76
N VAL A 76 14.56 -1.70 -10.82
CA VAL A 76 13.57 -2.53 -10.12
C VAL A 76 13.25 -1.87 -8.78
N LEU A 77 11.96 -1.62 -8.57
CA LEU A 77 11.42 -0.98 -7.39
C LEU A 77 10.57 -1.96 -6.59
N LEU A 78 10.68 -1.90 -5.27
CA LEU A 78 9.64 -2.40 -4.38
C LEU A 78 8.71 -1.23 -4.04
N THR A 79 7.48 -1.31 -4.54
CA THR A 79 6.48 -0.25 -4.33
C THR A 79 6.15 -0.09 -2.86
N ASP A 80 5.97 1.15 -2.40
CA ASP A 80 5.63 1.40 -1.00
C ASP A 80 4.28 0.80 -0.64
N VAL A 81 3.33 0.91 -1.59
CA VAL A 81 1.95 0.45 -1.50
C VAL A 81 1.79 -0.93 -2.11
N GLY A 82 1.34 -1.90 -1.32
CA GLY A 82 1.10 -3.27 -1.78
C GLY A 82 2.36 -4.13 -1.89
N LYS A 83 3.56 -3.55 -1.74
CA LYS A 83 4.85 -4.28 -1.72
C LYS A 83 5.04 -5.16 -2.96
N GLU A 84 4.65 -4.64 -4.11
CA GLU A 84 4.81 -5.29 -5.41
C GLU A 84 6.10 -4.81 -6.11
N GLU A 85 6.71 -5.67 -6.92
CA GLU A 85 7.86 -5.30 -7.75
C GLU A 85 7.41 -4.55 -9.02
N ALA A 86 8.11 -3.45 -9.31
CA ALA A 86 7.90 -2.65 -10.51
C ALA A 86 9.22 -2.37 -11.23
N ARG A 87 9.31 -2.75 -12.50
CA ARG A 87 10.40 -2.39 -13.42
C ARG A 87 10.04 -1.12 -14.19
N VAL A 88 10.94 -0.14 -14.17
CA VAL A 88 10.74 1.21 -14.74
C VAL A 88 12.08 1.70 -15.31
N PHE A 89 12.06 2.51 -16.39
CA PHE A 89 13.29 3.12 -16.90
C PHE A 89 13.79 4.24 -15.97
N SER A 90 15.12 4.36 -15.82
CA SER A 90 15.74 5.42 -15.02
C SER A 90 15.27 6.83 -15.43
N ALA A 91 15.04 7.05 -16.73
CA ALA A 91 14.53 8.31 -17.27
C ALA A 91 13.16 8.72 -16.69
N ASP A 92 12.31 7.75 -16.35
CA ASP A 92 10.96 7.96 -15.80
C ASP A 92 10.93 8.13 -14.27
N LEU A 93 12.09 8.14 -13.61
CA LEU A 93 12.20 8.21 -12.15
C LEU A 93 12.71 9.56 -11.66
N GLN A 94 12.44 9.89 -10.40
CA GLN A 94 12.96 11.07 -9.73
C GLN A 94 13.17 10.76 -8.24
N ASP A 95 14.24 11.28 -7.65
CA ASP A 95 14.46 11.21 -6.20
C ASP A 95 13.29 11.86 -5.47
N THR A 96 12.84 11.22 -4.40
CA THR A 96 11.76 11.75 -3.59
C THR A 96 11.98 11.45 -2.12
N ASN A 97 11.53 12.37 -1.26
CA ASN A 97 11.34 12.09 0.16
C ASN A 97 9.88 11.67 0.45
N GLU A 98 9.01 11.70 -0.56
CA GLU A 98 7.62 11.23 -0.46
C GLU A 98 7.60 9.71 -0.41
N VAL A 99 7.42 9.13 0.77
CA VAL A 99 6.99 7.74 0.90
C VAL A 99 5.49 7.69 0.66
N SER A 100 5.04 7.10 -0.46
CA SER A 100 3.60 6.89 -0.65
C SER A 100 3.15 5.84 0.34
N THR A 101 2.47 6.26 1.39
CA THR A 101 1.82 5.39 2.38
C THR A 101 0.54 4.74 1.84
N GLY A 102 0.36 4.72 0.52
CA GLY A 102 -0.94 4.89 -0.11
C GLY A 102 -1.26 6.38 -0.09
N LEU A 103 -2.22 6.84 -0.90
CA LEU A 103 -2.90 8.06 -0.47
C LEU A 103 -3.36 7.81 0.97
N ASP A 104 -2.92 8.58 1.97
CA ASP A 104 -3.40 8.39 3.35
C ASP A 104 -4.93 8.54 3.42
N VAL A 105 -5.49 9.29 2.47
CA VAL A 105 -6.91 9.52 2.31
C VAL A 105 -7.26 9.70 0.82
N VAL A 106 -8.30 9.01 0.34
CA VAL A 106 -8.97 9.33 -0.94
C VAL A 106 -10.39 9.78 -0.61
N GLY A 107 -10.68 11.06 -0.85
CA GLY A 107 -11.92 11.69 -0.38
C GLY A 107 -11.98 11.68 1.15
N VAL A 108 -12.84 10.81 1.71
CA VAL A 108 -12.98 10.60 3.17
C VAL A 108 -12.47 9.23 3.63
N TYR A 109 -11.96 8.40 2.72
CA TYR A 109 -11.62 7.01 2.97
C TYR A 109 -10.14 6.82 3.23
N LYS A 110 -9.81 6.02 4.23
CA LYS A 110 -8.46 5.60 4.63
C LYS A 110 -8.25 4.12 4.39
N LEU A 111 -6.98 3.71 4.39
CA LEU A 111 -6.62 2.31 4.39
C LEU A 111 -7.22 1.61 5.62
N TYR A 112 -7.75 0.42 5.41
CA TYR A 112 -8.47 -0.39 6.38
C TYR A 112 -9.86 0.13 6.80
N ASP A 113 -10.39 1.20 6.20
CA ASP A 113 -11.76 1.59 6.50
C ASP A 113 -12.74 0.49 6.06
N LEU A 114 -13.69 0.17 6.95
CA LEU A 114 -14.84 -0.67 6.62
C LEU A 114 -15.86 0.17 5.84
N VAL A 115 -16.28 -0.35 4.69
CA VAL A 115 -17.26 0.30 3.82
C VAL A 115 -18.45 -0.63 3.55
N LEU A 116 -19.62 -0.04 3.44
CA LEU A 116 -20.81 -0.65 2.87
C LEU A 116 -20.67 -0.60 1.35
N LEU A 117 -20.79 -1.77 0.72
CA LEU A 117 -20.84 -1.92 -0.73
C LEU A 117 -22.29 -1.76 -1.15
N GLU A 118 -22.60 -0.75 -1.96
CA GLU A 118 -23.98 -0.41 -2.29
C GLU A 118 -24.65 -1.53 -3.11
N SER A 119 -25.63 -2.20 -2.49
CA SER A 119 -26.72 -2.95 -3.13
C SER A 119 -27.88 -3.18 -2.13
N ALA A 120 -28.11 -2.25 -1.19
CA ALA A 120 -29.24 -2.33 -0.26
C ALA A 120 -30.54 -1.74 -0.83
N GLY A 121 -30.48 -1.05 -1.98
CA GLY A 121 -31.64 -0.46 -2.66
C GLY A 121 -32.09 -1.17 -3.95
N VAL A 122 -31.31 -2.11 -4.49
CA VAL A 122 -31.55 -2.73 -5.81
C VAL A 122 -31.70 -4.26 -5.73
N SER A 123 -31.37 -4.88 -4.60
CA SER A 123 -31.44 -6.34 -4.45
C SER A 123 -32.04 -6.73 -3.10
N MET A 124 -32.91 -7.73 -3.10
CA MET A 124 -33.47 -8.43 -1.93
C MET A 124 -32.40 -9.20 -1.11
N THR A 125 -31.12 -8.90 -1.30
CA THR A 125 -29.99 -9.53 -0.61
C THR A 125 -29.48 -8.72 0.56
N MET A 126 -28.92 -9.43 1.54
CA MET A 126 -28.24 -8.87 2.70
C MET A 126 -27.18 -7.83 2.29
N PRO A 127 -27.04 -6.71 3.04
CA PRO A 127 -26.04 -5.70 2.72
C PRO A 127 -24.63 -6.29 2.81
N SER A 128 -23.84 -6.07 1.75
CA SER A 128 -22.45 -6.49 1.63
C SER A 128 -21.53 -5.39 2.16
N VAL A 129 -20.42 -5.81 2.75
CA VAL A 129 -19.37 -4.94 3.29
C VAL A 129 -18.01 -5.37 2.77
N GLY A 130 -17.06 -4.45 2.81
CA GLY A 130 -15.67 -4.75 2.54
C GLY A 130 -14.72 -3.78 3.23
N VAL A 131 -13.44 -4.11 3.23
CA VAL A 131 -12.38 -3.29 3.81
C VAL A 131 -11.52 -2.71 2.70
N VAL A 132 -11.21 -1.42 2.78
CA VAL A 132 -10.26 -0.75 1.87
C VAL A 132 -8.86 -1.34 2.10
N VAL A 133 -8.28 -1.96 1.07
CA VAL A 133 -6.94 -2.58 1.14
C VAL A 133 -5.90 -1.88 0.26
N LYS A 134 -6.32 -1.00 -0.64
CA LYS A 134 -5.44 -0.12 -1.44
C LYS A 134 -6.19 1.16 -1.82
N LEU A 135 -5.49 2.27 -1.77
CA LEU A 135 -5.97 3.58 -2.20
C LEU A 135 -5.23 3.98 -3.48
N GLU A 136 -5.99 4.25 -4.53
CA GLU A 136 -5.51 4.76 -5.82
C GLU A 136 -6.11 6.15 -6.07
N LYS A 137 -5.56 6.92 -7.01
CA LYS A 137 -5.91 8.33 -7.24
C LYS A 137 -7.43 8.60 -7.26
N ASP A 138 -8.20 7.76 -7.96
CA ASP A 138 -9.66 7.94 -8.14
C ASP A 138 -10.46 6.67 -7.79
N ARG A 139 -9.81 5.67 -7.15
CA ARG A 139 -10.43 4.36 -6.88
C ARG A 139 -9.96 3.80 -5.54
N LEU A 140 -10.81 2.94 -4.98
CA LEU A 140 -10.52 2.14 -3.80
C LEU A 140 -10.45 0.67 -4.24
N GLN A 141 -9.42 -0.07 -3.84
CA GLN A 141 -9.48 -1.53 -3.87
C GLN A 141 -10.08 -2.00 -2.55
N VAL A 142 -11.21 -2.68 -2.63
CA VAL A 142 -11.98 -3.15 -1.48
C VAL A 142 -12.01 -4.67 -1.48
N LEU A 143 -11.58 -5.28 -0.36
CA LEU A 143 -11.75 -6.71 -0.12
C LEU A 143 -13.13 -6.95 0.50
N ASP A 144 -14.02 -7.61 -0.23
CA ASP A 144 -15.38 -7.88 0.24
C ASP A 144 -15.46 -9.06 1.24
N ASN A 145 -16.64 -9.23 1.85
CA ASN A 145 -16.92 -10.28 2.81
C ASN A 145 -16.91 -11.72 2.23
N ASN A 146 -16.64 -11.87 0.93
CA ASN A 146 -16.41 -13.15 0.25
C ASN A 146 -14.94 -13.34 -0.14
N ASN A 147 -14.03 -12.52 0.37
CA ASN A 147 -12.60 -12.47 0.00
C ASN A 147 -12.34 -12.15 -1.48
N LYS A 148 -13.23 -11.38 -2.13
CA LYS A 148 -13.00 -10.91 -3.50
C LYS A 148 -12.58 -9.43 -3.49
N LEU A 149 -11.55 -9.11 -4.27
CA LEU A 149 -11.17 -7.72 -4.53
C LEU A 149 -12.13 -7.07 -5.52
N LYS A 150 -12.53 -5.83 -5.23
CA LYS A 150 -13.34 -4.98 -6.10
C LYS A 150 -12.71 -3.59 -6.18
N ALA A 151 -12.51 -3.10 -7.40
CA ALA A 151 -12.16 -1.71 -7.65
C ALA A 151 -13.45 -0.87 -7.66
N MET A 152 -13.60 0.04 -6.70
CA MET A 152 -14.80 0.85 -6.48
C MET A 152 -14.46 2.34 -6.55
N ARG A 153 -15.39 3.18 -7.02
CA ARG A 153 -15.24 4.63 -6.87
C ARG A 153 -15.63 5.03 -5.45
N PRO A 154 -15.03 6.09 -4.87
CA PRO A 154 -15.44 6.63 -3.57
C PRO A 154 -16.95 6.95 -3.46
N SER A 155 -17.60 7.29 -4.58
CA SER A 155 -19.05 7.56 -4.67
C SER A 155 -19.93 6.32 -4.57
N ASP A 156 -19.39 5.14 -4.86
CA ASP A 156 -20.14 3.87 -4.96
C ASP A 156 -20.12 3.07 -3.64
N VAL A 157 -19.53 3.65 -2.59
CA VAL A 157 -19.41 3.04 -1.27
C VAL A 157 -19.75 4.04 -0.19
N GLN A 158 -20.03 3.55 1.03
CA GLN A 158 -20.29 4.40 2.19
C GLN A 158 -19.49 3.90 3.40
N LEU A 159 -18.95 4.81 4.20
CA LEU A 159 -18.25 4.47 5.45
C LEU A 159 -19.16 3.75 6.47
N GLN A 160 -18.72 2.61 6.99
CA GLN A 160 -19.41 1.88 8.06
C GLN A 160 -18.81 2.24 9.43
N LYS A 161 -19.40 3.24 10.09
CA LYS A 161 -18.88 3.80 11.35
C LYS A 161 -19.16 2.94 12.59
N LYS A 162 -20.09 1.98 12.53
CA LYS A 162 -20.52 1.20 13.71
C LYS A 162 -19.67 -0.04 14.01
N SER A 163 -18.50 -0.19 13.39
CA SER A 163 -17.68 -1.39 13.57
C SER A 163 -16.96 -1.48 14.91
N ALA A 164 -16.68 -0.37 15.59
CA ALA A 164 -15.77 -0.36 16.74
C ALA A 164 -16.34 -1.07 17.98
N THR A 165 -17.66 -1.04 18.14
CA THR A 165 -18.37 -1.69 19.26
C THR A 165 -19.03 -3.01 18.85
N ALA A 166 -18.80 -3.46 17.61
CA ALA A 166 -19.41 -4.67 17.10
C ALA A 166 -18.68 -5.90 17.63
N VAL A 167 -19.46 -6.87 18.10
CA VAL A 167 -18.97 -8.16 18.61
C VAL A 167 -19.66 -9.32 17.89
N ALA A 168 -19.02 -10.48 17.93
CA ALA A 168 -19.57 -11.74 17.44
C ALA A 168 -19.23 -12.88 18.40
N LEU A 169 -19.87 -14.03 18.23
CA LEU A 169 -19.52 -15.26 18.94
C LEU A 169 -18.65 -16.13 18.04
N ASP A 170 -17.57 -16.65 18.59
CA ASP A 170 -16.67 -17.59 17.94
C ASP A 170 -17.23 -19.03 17.94
N ALA A 171 -16.41 -20.03 17.59
CA ALA A 171 -16.81 -21.43 17.58
C ALA A 171 -17.14 -21.99 18.99
N GLU A 172 -16.54 -21.42 20.04
CA GLU A 172 -16.65 -21.86 21.43
C GLU A 172 -17.64 -20.99 22.24
N GLN A 173 -18.46 -20.18 21.54
CA GLN A 173 -19.40 -19.22 22.14
C GLN A 173 -18.70 -18.11 22.96
N GLN A 174 -17.42 -17.86 22.71
CA GLN A 174 -16.71 -16.72 23.30
C GLN A 174 -17.00 -15.46 22.49
N THR A 175 -17.17 -14.35 23.19
CA THR A 175 -17.34 -13.04 22.55
C THR A 175 -16.01 -12.58 21.99
N ILE A 176 -16.02 -12.13 20.74
CA ILE A 176 -14.87 -11.58 20.04
C ILE A 176 -15.21 -10.22 19.44
N GLY A 177 -14.28 -9.29 19.56
CA GLY A 177 -14.42 -7.92 19.06
C GLY A 177 -13.14 -7.40 18.43
N GLN A 178 -13.16 -6.12 18.04
CA GLN A 178 -11.99 -5.46 17.48
C GLN A 178 -10.79 -5.54 18.44
N GLY A 179 -9.62 -5.86 17.91
CA GLY A 179 -8.36 -5.99 18.64
C GLY A 179 -8.08 -7.38 19.18
N ASP A 180 -9.06 -8.28 19.23
CA ASP A 180 -8.85 -9.65 19.69
C ASP A 180 -8.03 -10.45 18.66
N ALA A 181 -7.15 -11.32 19.15
CA ALA A 181 -6.40 -12.26 18.33
C ALA A 181 -7.19 -13.55 18.19
N VAL A 182 -7.34 -14.06 16.98
CA VAL A 182 -8.08 -15.29 16.72
C VAL A 182 -7.27 -16.25 15.85
N ARG A 183 -7.55 -17.54 16.01
CA ARG A 183 -7.05 -18.61 15.15
C ARG A 183 -8.19 -19.14 14.29
N VAL A 184 -7.95 -19.27 12.99
CA VAL A 184 -8.91 -19.88 12.08
C VAL A 184 -8.80 -21.41 12.18
N THR A 185 -9.88 -22.07 12.58
CA THR A 185 -9.95 -23.52 12.81
C THR A 185 -10.57 -24.27 11.64
N GLU A 186 -11.34 -23.58 10.79
CA GLU A 186 -12.08 -24.17 9.67
C GLU A 186 -12.09 -23.30 8.40
N GLY A 187 -12.46 -23.90 7.26
CA GLY A 187 -12.60 -23.21 5.98
C GLY A 187 -11.27 -22.95 5.25
N PRO A 188 -11.29 -22.16 4.15
CA PRO A 188 -10.14 -21.96 3.27
C PRO A 188 -8.91 -21.34 3.93
N MET A 189 -9.12 -20.62 5.04
CA MET A 189 -8.06 -19.93 5.80
C MET A 189 -7.64 -20.71 7.05
N LYS A 190 -8.00 -22.00 7.17
CA LYS A 190 -7.65 -22.85 8.32
C LYS A 190 -6.15 -22.81 8.64
N GLY A 191 -5.83 -22.70 9.92
CA GLY A 191 -4.46 -22.65 10.44
C GLY A 191 -3.82 -21.26 10.39
N LYS A 192 -4.48 -20.27 9.81
CA LYS A 192 -4.03 -18.88 9.86
C LYS A 192 -4.46 -18.21 11.16
N ASN A 193 -3.67 -17.24 11.60
CA ASN A 193 -3.96 -16.38 12.75
C ASN A 193 -4.16 -14.94 12.26
N GLY A 194 -4.88 -14.15 13.02
CA GLY A 194 -5.02 -12.73 12.73
C GLY A 194 -5.63 -11.95 13.88
N THR A 195 -5.45 -10.64 13.84
CA THR A 195 -6.11 -9.70 14.76
C THR A 195 -7.39 -9.18 14.12
N VAL A 196 -8.49 -9.19 14.84
CA VAL A 196 -9.77 -8.65 14.37
C VAL A 196 -9.65 -7.14 14.18
N ARG A 197 -9.81 -6.67 12.93
CA ARG A 197 -9.90 -5.24 12.62
C ARG A 197 -11.34 -4.76 12.59
N HIS A 198 -12.24 -5.55 12.02
CA HIS A 198 -13.66 -5.23 11.93
C HIS A 198 -14.52 -6.46 12.17
N VAL A 199 -15.66 -6.22 12.82
CA VAL A 199 -16.74 -7.18 12.97
C VAL A 199 -17.97 -6.63 12.25
N PHE A 200 -18.56 -7.45 11.39
CA PHE A 200 -19.85 -7.14 10.78
C PHE A 200 -20.74 -8.38 10.78
N ARG A 201 -21.71 -8.41 11.71
CA ARG A 201 -22.48 -9.62 12.01
C ARG A 201 -21.53 -10.79 12.29
N ALA A 202 -21.66 -11.89 11.56
CA ALA A 202 -20.80 -13.07 11.70
C ALA A 202 -19.52 -13.02 10.83
N PHE A 203 -19.21 -11.91 10.16
CA PHE A 203 -17.98 -11.76 9.38
C PHE A 203 -16.92 -11.03 10.21
N LEU A 204 -15.72 -11.60 10.23
CA LEU A 204 -14.52 -11.00 10.80
C LEU A 204 -13.58 -10.61 9.67
N PHE A 205 -13.19 -9.34 9.61
CA PHE A 205 -12.05 -8.91 8.81
C PHE A 205 -10.82 -8.93 9.71
N LEU A 206 -9.91 -9.86 9.41
CA LEU A 206 -8.70 -10.12 10.16
C LEU A 206 -7.50 -9.49 9.46
N TYR A 207 -6.54 -9.03 10.24
CA TYR A 207 -5.24 -8.56 9.78
C TYR A 207 -4.14 -9.52 10.24
N SER A 208 -3.25 -9.90 9.34
CA SER A 208 -2.02 -10.63 9.66
C SER A 208 -0.81 -9.92 9.04
N PRO A 209 0.15 -9.42 9.84
CA PRO A 209 1.33 -8.73 9.31
C PRO A 209 2.27 -9.64 8.51
N SER A 210 2.21 -10.95 8.71
CA SER A 210 2.97 -11.93 7.93
C SER A 210 2.38 -12.21 6.54
N ARG A 211 1.21 -11.65 6.22
CA ARG A 211 0.53 -11.83 4.94
C ARG A 211 0.74 -10.58 4.08
N MET A 212 1.36 -10.76 2.91
CA MET A 212 1.63 -9.66 1.98
C MET A 212 0.44 -9.35 1.06
N GLU A 213 -0.43 -10.32 0.79
CA GLU A 213 -1.63 -10.15 -0.02
C GLU A 213 -2.65 -9.22 0.66
N ASN A 214 -3.30 -8.36 -0.14
CA ASN A 214 -4.40 -7.49 0.29
C ASN A 214 -4.08 -6.65 1.54
N SER A 215 -2.83 -6.19 1.66
CA SER A 215 -2.36 -5.42 2.82
C SER A 215 -2.57 -6.18 4.14
N GLY A 216 -2.37 -7.51 4.11
CA GLY A 216 -2.52 -8.40 5.26
C GLY A 216 -3.96 -8.71 5.66
N MET A 217 -4.96 -8.20 4.94
CA MET A 217 -6.37 -8.40 5.25
C MET A 217 -6.93 -9.69 4.65
N PHE A 218 -7.84 -10.33 5.38
CA PHE A 218 -8.68 -11.43 4.91
C PHE A 218 -9.96 -11.51 5.73
N CYS A 219 -10.99 -12.14 5.19
CA CYS A 219 -12.30 -12.27 5.82
C CYS A 219 -12.61 -13.74 6.14
N VAL A 220 -13.19 -14.00 7.31
CA VAL A 220 -13.67 -15.33 7.74
C VAL A 220 -14.99 -15.21 8.49
N ARG A 221 -15.70 -16.32 8.67
CA ARG A 221 -16.87 -16.34 9.59
C ARG A 221 -16.38 -16.48 11.03
N SER A 222 -17.05 -15.83 11.98
CA SER A 222 -16.69 -15.90 13.41
C SER A 222 -16.66 -17.32 13.95
N ARG A 223 -17.64 -18.16 13.54
CA ARG A 223 -17.73 -19.59 13.92
C ARG A 223 -16.63 -20.47 13.32
N GLN A 224 -15.80 -19.95 12.41
CA GLN A 224 -14.63 -20.66 11.88
C GLN A 224 -13.36 -20.30 12.65
N CYS A 225 -13.49 -19.56 13.75
CA CYS A 225 -12.38 -19.07 14.54
C CYS A 225 -12.57 -19.44 16.01
N THR A 226 -11.45 -19.49 16.71
CA THR A 226 -11.40 -19.51 18.16
C THR A 226 -10.56 -18.33 18.66
N LEU A 227 -11.01 -17.70 19.73
CA LEU A 227 -10.29 -16.65 20.41
C LEU A 227 -8.96 -17.18 20.96
N MET A 228 -7.90 -16.39 20.78
CA MET A 228 -6.59 -16.66 21.38
C MET A 228 -6.40 -15.76 22.59
N GLY A 229 -6.62 -16.30 23.79
CA GLY A 229 -6.48 -15.57 25.04
C GLY A 229 -7.81 -15.09 25.60
N GLN A 230 -7.81 -13.96 26.31
CA GLN A 230 -9.02 -13.36 26.89
C GLN A 230 -9.48 -12.18 26.05
N SER A 231 -10.78 -12.13 25.75
CA SER A 231 -11.38 -10.99 25.07
C SER A 231 -11.62 -9.88 26.07
N LYS A 232 -11.35 -8.64 25.64
CA LYS A 232 -11.71 -7.44 26.40
C LYS A 232 -13.18 -7.06 26.25
N HIS A 233 -13.89 -7.75 25.36
CA HIS A 233 -15.30 -7.55 25.06
C HIS A 233 -16.11 -8.62 25.79
N THR A 234 -16.05 -8.60 27.12
CA THR A 234 -16.95 -9.41 27.94
C THR A 234 -18.34 -8.78 27.87
N GLU A 235 -19.40 -9.60 27.82
CA GLU A 235 -20.76 -9.09 27.92
C GLU A 235 -20.89 -8.24 29.20
N ASN A 236 -21.24 -6.96 29.07
CA ASN A 236 -21.87 -6.24 30.16
C ASN A 236 -23.25 -6.90 30.36
N GLY A 237 -23.27 -7.99 31.12
CA GLY A 237 -24.50 -8.60 31.59
C GLY A 237 -25.26 -7.59 32.45
N ALA A 238 -26.41 -7.15 31.95
CA ALA A 238 -27.47 -6.57 32.74
C ALA A 238 -28.25 -7.68 33.45
#